data_AF-A8ABU8-F1
#
_entry.id   AF-A8ABU8-F1
#
_cell.length_a   1.000
_cell.length_b   1.000
_cell.length_c   1.000
_cell.angle_alpha   90.00
_cell.angle_beta   90.00
_cell.angle_gamma   90.00
#
_symmetry.space_group_name_H-M   'P 1'
#
loop_
_entity.id
_entity.type
_entity.pdbx_description
1 polymer ?
#
loop_
_entity_poly.entity_id
_entity_poly.type
_entity_poly.pdbx_seq_one_letter_code
_entity_poly.pdbx_strand_id
1 'polypeptide(L)' 'MLALHLKLPFFSHPMSEEEAIIKSINGEVVSIEKLNDLYVVKVKGCSHLDVRAAKAWLVKSGFKSLAKKTVFVCLPT' A
#
# COMPACT_ATOMS: atom_id res chain seq x y z
N MET A 1 37.12 -19.55 -15.74
CA MET A 1 35.73 -19.16 -16.01
C MET A 1 35.44 -17.89 -15.22
N LEU A 2 35.36 -16.74 -15.90
CA LEU A 2 35.06 -15.46 -15.25
C LEU A 2 33.57 -15.40 -14.88
N ALA A 3 33.27 -15.33 -13.59
CA ALA A 3 31.93 -14.99 -13.12
C ALA A 3 31.75 -13.46 -13.24
N LEU A 4 31.00 -13.06 -14.26
CA LEU A 4 30.54 -11.69 -14.47
C LEU A 4 29.50 -11.37 -13.38
N HIS A 5 29.92 -10.82 -12.25
CA HIS A 5 29.01 -10.28 -11.24
C HIS A 5 28.45 -8.94 -11.72
N LEU A 6 27.42 -8.97 -12.58
CA LEU A 6 26.55 -7.81 -12.77
C LEU A 6 25.71 -7.62 -11.50
N LYS A 7 26.25 -6.85 -10.54
CA LYS A 7 25.43 -6.15 -9.56
C LYS A 7 24.79 -4.97 -10.27
N LEU A 8 23.62 -5.19 -10.88
CA LEU A 8 22.72 -4.10 -11.18
C LEU A 8 22.24 -3.53 -9.83
N PRO A 9 22.49 -2.24 -9.52
CA PRO A 9 21.80 -1.61 -8.41
C PRO A 9 20.35 -1.48 -8.86
N PHE A 10 19.49 -2.40 -8.42
CA PHE A 10 18.05 -2.16 -8.42
C PHE A 10 17.75 -1.10 -7.35
N PHE A 11 18.18 0.14 -7.63
CA PHE A 11 17.72 1.34 -6.97
C PHE A 11 16.34 1.67 -7.57
N SER A 12 15.38 0.79 -7.30
CA SER A 12 13.98 1.17 -7.38
C SER A 12 13.80 2.30 -6.37
N HIS A 13 13.33 3.46 -6.83
CA HIS A 13 13.02 4.57 -5.94
C HIS A 13 12.19 4.03 -4.75
N PRO A 14 12.51 4.43 -3.50
CA PRO A 14 11.73 3.98 -2.36
C PRO A 14 10.26 4.39 -2.60
N MET A 15 9.39 3.39 -2.76
CA MET A 15 7.96 3.60 -2.95
C MET A 15 7.43 4.39 -1.76
N SER A 16 6.69 5.47 -2.03
CA SER A 16 6.12 6.30 -0.96
C SER A 16 5.02 5.55 -0.22
N GLU A 17 4.71 5.97 1.00
CA GLU A 17 3.63 5.36 1.79
C GLU A 17 2.27 5.48 1.08
N GLU A 18 1.99 6.64 0.47
CA GLU A 18 0.75 6.86 -0.28
C GLU A 18 0.66 5.95 -1.52
N GLU A 19 1.76 5.80 -2.25
CA GLU A 19 1.81 4.92 -3.42
C GLU A 19 1.61 3.45 -3.01
N ALA A 20 2.20 3.03 -1.88
CA ALA A 20 2.00 1.70 -1.33
C ALA A 20 0.54 1.46 -0.92
N ILE A 21 -0.12 2.45 -0.32
CA ILE A 21 -1.55 2.39 0.03
C ILE A 21 -2.41 2.22 -1.22
N ILE A 22 -2.21 3.06 -2.24
CA ILE A 22 -2.98 3.02 -3.49
C ILE A 22 -2.80 1.66 -4.18
N LYS A 23 -1.57 1.16 -4.26
CA LYS A 23 -1.27 -0.16 -4.84
C LYS A 23 -1.81 -1.34 -4.04
N SER A 24 -2.08 -1.16 -2.74
CA SER A 24 -2.51 -2.25 -1.88
C SER A 24 -3.97 -2.65 -2.07
N ILE A 25 -4.86 -1.72 -2.45
CA ILE A 25 -6.29 -1.96 -2.46
C ILE A 25 -6.86 -2.02 -3.87
N ASN A 26 -7.73 -3.00 -4.10
CA ASN A 26 -8.48 -3.10 -5.34
C ASN A 26 -9.79 -2.31 -5.17
N GLY A 27 -9.84 -1.11 -5.73
CA GLY A 27 -10.97 -0.19 -5.63
C GLY A 27 -10.58 1.23 -6.04
N GLU A 28 -11.55 2.10 -6.23
CA GLU A 28 -11.30 3.49 -6.59
C GLU A 28 -11.00 4.28 -5.31
N VAL A 29 -9.74 4.69 -5.13
CA VAL A 29 -9.35 5.56 -4.01
C VAL A 29 -9.86 6.98 -4.29
N VAL A 30 -10.82 7.43 -3.49
CA VAL A 30 -11.44 8.75 -3.61
C VAL A 30 -10.61 9.81 -2.89
N SER A 31 -10.10 9.48 -1.69
CA SER A 31 -9.24 10.38 -0.94
C SER A 31 -8.30 9.63 0.01
N ILE A 32 -7.17 10.25 0.29
CA ILE A 32 -6.22 9.85 1.34
C ILE A 32 -6.01 11.05 2.24
N GLU A 33 -6.34 10.90 3.51
CA GLU A 33 -6.20 11.94 4.52
C GLU A 33 -5.22 11.45 5.59
N LYS A 34 -4.19 12.27 5.88
CA LYS A 34 -3.23 11.98 6.95
C LYS A 34 -3.62 12.74 8.20
N LEU A 35 -4.05 12.01 9.22
CA LEU A 35 -4.39 12.54 10.55
C LEU A 35 -3.30 12.13 11.53
N ASN A 36 -2.34 13.03 11.78
CA ASN A 36 -1.14 12.75 12.57
C ASN A 36 -0.33 11.57 11.97
N ASP A 37 -0.43 10.41 12.62
CA ASP A 37 0.28 9.19 12.27
C ASP A 37 -0.66 8.13 11.64
N LEU A 38 -1.89 8.53 11.29
CA LEU A 38 -2.93 7.66 10.77
C LEU A 38 -3.28 8.07 9.33
N TYR A 39 -3.44 7.07 8.46
CA TYR A 39 -3.89 7.24 7.09
C TYR A 39 -5.35 6.82 6.99
N VAL A 40 -6.24 7.74 6.66
CA VAL A 40 -7.64 7.46 6.39
C VAL A 40 -7.84 7.45 4.88
N VAL A 41 -8.22 6.30 4.33
CA VAL A 41 -8.30 6.05 2.89
C VAL A 41 -9.74 5.75 2.55
N LYS A 42 -10.40 6.65 1.82
CA LYS A 42 -11.77 6.46 1.35
C LYS A 42 -11.73 5.75 0.01
N VAL A 43 -12.36 4.58 -0.07
CA VAL A 43 -12.34 3.73 -1.26
C VAL A 43 -13.76 3.41 -1.67
N LYS A 44 -14.09 3.69 -2.93
CA LYS A 44 -15.39 3.40 -3.51
C LYS A 44 -15.44 1.97 -4.01
N GLY A 45 -16.53 1.27 -3.71
CA GLY A 45 -16.76 -0.10 -4.17
C GLY A 45 -15.85 -1.15 -3.53
N CYS A 46 -15.26 -0.89 -2.36
CA CYS A 46 -14.51 -1.92 -1.63
C CYS A 46 -15.39 -2.75 -0.70
N SER A 47 -14.95 -3.98 -0.48
CA SER A 47 -15.50 -4.90 0.52
C SER A 47 -14.54 -5.08 1.70
N HIS A 48 -15.04 -5.69 2.78
CA HIS A 48 -14.19 -6.12 3.89
C HIS A 48 -13.06 -7.08 3.47
N LEU A 49 -13.27 -7.87 2.40
CA LEU A 49 -12.25 -8.78 1.87
C LEU A 49 -11.12 -8.00 1.19
N ASP A 50 -11.45 -6.96 0.43
CA ASP A 50 -10.46 -6.10 -0.24
C ASP A 50 -9.60 -5.35 0.77
N VAL A 51 -10.23 -4.82 1.83
CA VAL A 51 -9.50 -4.17 2.94
C VAL A 51 -8.55 -5.13 3.63
N ARG A 52 -8.98 -6.38 3.87
CA ARG A 52 -8.12 -7.41 4.47
C ARG A 52 -6.97 -7.78 3.54
N ALA A 53 -7.23 -7.92 2.24
CA ALA A 53 -6.21 -8.19 1.23
C ALA A 53 -5.20 -7.04 1.16
N ALA A 54 -5.66 -5.79 1.18
CA ALA A 54 -4.81 -4.60 1.16
C ALA A 54 -3.86 -4.53 2.35
N LYS A 55 -4.39 -4.74 3.57
CA LYS A 55 -3.53 -4.80 4.77
C LYS A 55 -2.52 -5.93 4.70
N ALA A 56 -2.93 -7.11 4.21
CA ALA A 56 -2.01 -8.24 4.04
C ALA A 56 -0.91 -7.94 3.01
N TRP A 57 -1.25 -7.25 1.91
CA TRP A 57 -0.30 -6.82 0.89
C TRP A 57 0.72 -5.84 1.46
N LEU A 58 0.27 -4.80 2.18
CA LEU A 58 1.17 -3.83 2.83
C LEU A 58 2.18 -4.52 3.75
N VAL A 59 1.75 -5.50 4.55
CA VAL A 59 2.66 -6.28 5.42
C VAL A 59 3.67 -7.08 4.60
N LYS A 60 3.24 -7.78 3.54
CA LYS A 60 4.12 -8.58 2.67
C LYS A 60 5.14 -7.72 1.92
N SER A 61 4.76 -6.49 1.57
CA SER A 61 5.63 -5.52 0.88
C SER A 61 6.56 -4.75 1.82
N GLY A 62 6.63 -5.10 3.11
CA GLY A 62 7.52 -4.46 4.09
C GLY A 62 6.92 -3.27 4.83
N PHE A 63 5.70 -2.84 4.49
CA PHE A 63 4.99 -1.71 5.10
C PHE A 63 4.15 -2.11 6.32
N LYS A 64 4.70 -2.93 7.23
CA LYS A 64 3.98 -3.44 8.41
C LYS A 64 3.46 -2.32 9.34
N SER A 65 4.23 -1.24 9.48
CA SER A 65 3.82 -0.07 10.27
C SER A 65 2.64 0.65 9.61
N LEU A 66 2.74 0.89 8.30
CA LEU A 66 1.69 1.50 7.50
C LEU A 66 0.39 0.70 7.57
N ALA A 67 0.44 -0.62 7.43
CA ALA A 67 -0.74 -1.49 7.52
C ALA A 67 -1.54 -1.34 8.83
N LYS A 68 -0.87 -0.97 9.94
CA LYS A 68 -1.51 -0.68 11.24
C LYS A 68 -2.09 0.72 11.29
N LYS A 69 -1.40 1.67 10.65
CA LYS A 69 -1.75 3.10 10.60
C LYS A 69 -2.80 3.42 9.53
N THR A 70 -3.04 2.53 8.58
CA THR A 70 -4.04 2.72 7.52
C THR A 70 -5.41 2.19 7.93
N VAL A 71 -6.41 3.06 7.84
CA VAL A 71 -7.84 2.77 7.99
C VAL A 71 -8.49 2.97 6.64
N PHE A 72 -9.06 1.90 6.09
CA PHE A 72 -9.81 1.94 4.85
C PHE A 72 -11.30 2.10 5.18
N VAL A 73 -11.94 3.09 4.56
CA VAL A 73 -13.38 3.36 4.68
C VAL A 73 -14.01 3.01 3.35
N CYS A 74 -14.83 1.96 3.33
CA CYS A 74 -15.56 1.55 2.14
C CYS A 74 -16.80 2.42 1.94
N LEU A 75 -16.85 3.13 0.82
CA LEU A 75 -17.99 3.90 0.37
C LEU A 75 -18.85 3.03 -0.57
N PRO A 76 -20.18 3.17 -0.51
CA PRO A 76 -21.07 2.52 -1.47
C PRO A 76 -20.74 2.97 -2.90
N THR A 77 -20.92 2.04 -3.84
CA THR A 77 -20.70 2.27 -5.28
C THR A 77 -21.75 3.23 -5.86
#